data_AF-A0A938EW47-F1
#
_entry.id   AF-A0A938EW47-F1
#
_cell.length_a   1.000
_cell.length_b   1.000
_cell.length_c   1.000
_cell.angle_alpha   90.00
_cell.angle_beta   90.00
_cell.angle_gamma   90.00
#
_symmetry.space_group_name_H-M   'P 1'
#
loop_
_entity.id
_entity.type
_entity.pdbx_description
1 polymer ?
#
loop_
_entity_poly.entity_id
_entity_poly.type
_entity_poly.pdbx_seq_one_letter_code
_entity_poly.pdbx_strand_id
1 'polypeptide(L)'
;MSISSKKARKIFYIILASFFSVLIIAAVIFGVFTYIEYKNMLAYQQQVIEANKEYEAANFDDPNLNYIKAPEKDKVKPGEELSFEVLYKNTGLVDADDLKILVAIPENLEVVETSLKDYSYKVENDSIIFSIGSL
;
A
#
# COMPACT_ATOMS: atom_id res chain seq x y z
N MET A 1 17.21 74.12 22.02
CA MET A 1 17.72 73.19 23.05
C MET A 1 18.55 72.12 22.34
N SER A 2 19.88 72.21 22.39
CA SER A 2 20.79 71.29 21.68
C SER A 2 20.88 69.96 22.44
N ILE A 3 20.53 68.85 21.79
CA ILE A 3 20.67 67.52 22.37
C ILE A 3 22.15 67.13 22.33
N SER A 4 22.73 66.78 23.48
CA SER A 4 24.11 66.27 23.58
C SER A 4 24.30 65.02 22.70
N SER A 5 25.42 64.98 21.95
CA SER A 5 25.77 63.89 21.03
C SER A 5 25.75 62.49 21.67
N LYS A 6 26.03 62.39 22.98
CA LYS A 6 25.96 61.13 23.74
C LYS A 6 24.52 60.62 23.91
N LYS A 7 23.56 61.53 24.14
CA LYS A 7 22.13 61.19 24.30
C LYS A 7 21.53 60.76 22.96
N ALA A 8 21.90 61.43 21.87
CA ALA A 8 21.49 61.07 20.52
C ALA A 8 21.99 59.67 20.11
N ARG A 9 23.26 59.33 20.38
CA ARG A 9 23.80 57.98 20.14
C ARG A 9 23.07 56.90 20.93
N LYS A 10 22.75 57.15 22.20
CA LYS A 10 22.00 56.20 23.04
C LYS A 10 20.60 55.92 22.49
N ILE A 11 19.89 56.95 22.04
CA ILE A 11 18.56 56.80 21.41
C ILE A 11 18.68 56.02 20.10
N PHE A 12 19.68 56.30 19.28
CA PHE A 12 19.93 55.57 18.03
C PHE A 12 20.16 54.06 18.27
N TYR A 13 21.00 53.69 19.26
CA TYR A 13 21.23 52.28 19.57
C TYR A 13 19.98 51.55 20.11
N ILE A 14 19.11 52.25 20.86
CA ILE A 14 17.84 51.67 21.32
C ILE A 14 16.92 51.38 20.13
N ILE A 15 16.78 52.35 19.21
CA ILE A 15 15.97 52.17 18.00
C ILE A 15 16.52 51.02 17.15
N LEU A 16 17.84 50.97 16.98
CA LEU A 16 18.51 49.91 16.23
C LEU A 16 18.31 48.53 16.87
N ALA A 17 18.46 48.42 18.19
CA ALA A 17 18.23 47.17 18.92
C ALA A 17 16.77 46.71 18.83
N SER A 18 15.80 47.63 18.93
CA SER A 18 14.38 47.31 18.74
C SER A 18 14.10 46.83 17.32
N PHE A 19 14.71 47.43 16.29
CA PHE A 19 14.58 46.99 14.91
C PHE A 19 15.11 45.56 14.70
N PHE A 20 16.29 45.25 15.22
CA PHE A 20 16.84 43.88 15.17
C PHE A 20 15.99 42.89 15.96
N SER A 21 15.42 43.29 17.10
CA SER A 21 14.52 42.44 17.89
C SER A 21 13.26 42.06 17.09
N VAL A 22 12.68 43.03 16.36
CA VAL A 22 11.53 42.77 15.49
C VAL A 22 11.89 41.83 14.33
N LEU A 23 13.08 42.00 13.72
CA LEU A 23 13.54 41.08 12.67
C LEU A 23 13.74 39.64 13.18
N ILE A 24 14.28 39.49 14.39
CA ILE A 24 14.45 38.15 15.01
C ILE A 24 13.07 37.52 15.26
N ILE A 25 12.12 38.27 15.81
CA ILE A 25 10.75 37.78 16.04
C ILE A 25 10.09 37.39 14.72
N ALA A 26 10.22 38.21 13.68
CA ALA A 26 9.68 37.92 12.35
C ALA A 26 10.30 36.64 11.75
N ALA A 27 11.62 36.46 11.88
CA ALA A 27 12.31 35.26 11.42
C ALA A 27 11.83 34.00 12.16
N VAL A 28 11.62 34.08 13.48
CA VAL A 28 11.09 32.96 14.28
C VAL A 28 9.66 32.61 13.86
N ILE A 29 8.78 33.62 13.72
CA ILE A 29 7.39 33.40 13.28
C ILE A 29 7.37 32.76 11.88
N PHE A 30 8.19 33.27 10.95
CA PHE A 30 8.31 32.69 9.61
C PHE A 30 8.82 31.25 9.64
N GLY A 31 9.82 30.95 10.48
CA GLY A 31 10.32 29.59 10.65
C GLY A 31 9.28 28.63 11.23
N VAL A 32 8.48 29.06 12.21
CA VAL A 32 7.40 28.25 12.78
C VAL A 32 6.30 28.01 11.74
N PHE A 33 5.89 29.05 11.00
CA PHE A 33 4.85 28.93 9.98
C PHE A 33 5.27 27.95 8.87
N THR A 34 6.47 28.12 8.32
CA THR A 34 7.00 27.23 7.27
C THR A 34 7.18 25.80 7.77
N TYR A 35 7.59 25.59 9.02
CA TYR A 35 7.68 24.26 9.62
C TYR A 35 6.32 23.55 9.73
N ILE A 36 5.28 24.26 10.17
CA ILE A 36 3.92 23.70 10.25
C ILE A 36 3.41 23.33 8.86
N GLU A 37 3.58 24.23 7.88
CA GLU A 37 3.14 24.02 6.50
C GLU A 37 3.88 22.83 5.86
N TYR A 38 5.18 22.69 6.10
CA TYR A 38 5.97 21.53 5.71
C TYR A 38 5.43 20.23 6.31
N LYS A 39 5.12 20.21 7.62
CA LYS A 39 4.55 19.01 8.26
C LYS A 39 3.17 18.65 7.71
N ASN A 40 2.34 19.64 7.41
CA ASN A 40 1.02 19.42 6.81
C ASN A 40 1.15 18.85 5.39
N MET A 41 2.10 19.36 4.61
CA MET A 41 2.39 18.83 3.27
C MET A 41 2.87 17.38 3.34
N LEU A 42 3.79 17.05 4.25
CA LEU A 42 4.23 15.67 4.45
C LEU A 42 3.07 14.74 4.82
N ALA A 43 2.20 15.17 5.74
CA ALA A 43 1.04 14.38 6.14
C ALA A 43 0.07 14.15 4.96
N TYR A 44 -0.16 15.18 4.13
CA TYR A 44 -0.98 15.06 2.92
C TYR A 44 -0.37 14.09 1.91
N GLN A 45 0.94 14.18 1.65
CA GLN A 45 1.63 13.26 0.75
C GLN A 45 1.51 11.81 1.23
N GLN A 46 1.66 11.57 2.54
CA GLN A 46 1.47 10.23 3.13
C GLN A 46 0.04 9.71 2.94
N GLN A 47 -0.97 10.56 3.11
CA GLN A 47 -2.36 10.17 2.87
C GLN A 47 -2.61 9.76 1.41
N VAL A 48 -2.06 10.51 0.45
CA VAL A 48 -2.18 10.19 -0.97
C VAL A 48 -1.49 8.86 -1.30
N ILE A 49 -0.29 8.62 -0.76
CA ILE A 49 0.45 7.37 -0.97
C ILE A 49 -0.34 6.18 -0.41
N GLU A 50 -0.82 6.26 0.84
CA GLU A 50 -1.57 5.15 1.43
C GLU A 50 -2.90 4.90 0.71
N ALA A 51 -3.58 5.95 0.26
CA ALA A 51 -4.79 5.81 -0.56
C ALA A 51 -4.53 5.16 -1.92
N ASN A 52 -3.34 5.39 -2.50
CA ASN A 52 -2.99 4.84 -3.81
C ASN A 52 -2.32 3.46 -3.76
N LYS A 53 -1.93 3.00 -2.58
CA LYS A 53 -1.21 1.73 -2.37
C LYS A 53 -1.95 0.50 -2.93
N GLU A 54 -3.28 0.53 -2.93
CA GLU A 54 -4.12 -0.52 -3.53
C GLU A 54 -3.97 -0.60 -5.05
N TYR A 55 -3.61 0.51 -5.71
CA TYR A 55 -3.41 0.59 -7.15
C TYR A 55 -1.97 0.28 -7.59
N GLU A 56 -1.01 0.23 -6.66
CA GLU A 56 0.40 -0.06 -6.94
C GLU A 56 0.79 -1.53 -6.70
N ALA A 57 -0.20 -2.40 -6.52
CA ALA A 57 0.01 -3.83 -6.38
C ALA A 57 -0.94 -4.62 -7.28
N ALA A 58 -0.57 -5.87 -7.57
CA ALA A 58 -1.54 -6.84 -8.06
C ALA A 58 -2.64 -7.05 -7.02
N ASN A 59 -3.89 -7.18 -7.47
CA ASN A 59 -5.05 -7.24 -6.60
C ASN A 59 -5.97 -8.42 -6.97
N PHE A 60 -6.10 -9.38 -6.06
CA PHE A 60 -6.94 -10.57 -6.19
C PHE A 60 -8.04 -10.63 -5.11
N ASP A 61 -8.41 -9.48 -4.52
CA ASP A 61 -9.31 -9.42 -3.37
C ASP A 61 -10.80 -9.56 -3.76
N ASP A 62 -11.17 -9.41 -5.04
CA ASP A 62 -12.57 -9.58 -5.46
C ASP A 62 -13.00 -11.05 -5.39
N PRO A 63 -13.87 -11.45 -4.44
CA PRO A 63 -14.27 -12.84 -4.26
C PRO A 63 -15.21 -13.35 -5.37
N ASN A 64 -15.80 -12.45 -6.18
CA ASN A 64 -16.64 -12.84 -7.32
C ASN A 64 -15.79 -13.18 -8.56
N LEU A 65 -14.50 -12.85 -8.54
CA LEU A 65 -13.56 -13.12 -9.61
C LEU A 65 -12.50 -14.14 -9.20
N ASN A 66 -12.23 -14.26 -7.89
CA ASN A 66 -11.20 -15.11 -7.31
C ASN A 66 -11.83 -16.15 -6.39
N TYR A 67 -12.20 -17.32 -6.94
CA TYR A 67 -12.88 -18.37 -6.20
C TYR A 67 -12.71 -19.74 -6.84
N ILE A 68 -13.01 -20.79 -6.08
CA ILE A 68 -13.08 -22.16 -6.59
C ILE A 68 -14.54 -22.52 -6.83
N LYS A 69 -14.87 -22.90 -8.06
CA LYS A 69 -16.17 -23.45 -8.41
C LYS A 69 -16.17 -24.96 -8.19
N ALA A 70 -17.01 -25.41 -7.26
CA ALA A 70 -17.28 -26.81 -7.03
C ALA A 70 -18.24 -27.39 -8.10
N PRO A 71 -18.22 -28.71 -8.35
CA PRO A 71 -19.17 -29.34 -9.25
C PRO A 71 -20.60 -29.20 -8.71
N GLU A 72 -21.57 -28.97 -9.60
CA GLU A 72 -22.98 -28.81 -9.26
C GLU A 72 -23.63 -30.19 -8.99
N LYS A 73 -23.31 -30.79 -7.83
CA LYS A 73 -23.85 -32.08 -7.39
C LYS A 73 -24.13 -32.12 -5.88
N ASP A 74 -25.33 -32.56 -5.53
CA ASP A 74 -25.76 -32.70 -4.12
C ASP A 74 -25.23 -33.97 -3.44
N LYS A 75 -24.80 -34.96 -4.24
CA LYS A 75 -24.31 -36.26 -3.77
C LYS A 75 -23.20 -36.76 -4.67
N VAL A 76 -22.21 -37.39 -4.05
CA VAL A 76 -21.05 -38.00 -4.71
C VAL A 76 -20.89 -39.43 -4.22
N LYS A 77 -20.36 -40.32 -5.06
CA LYS A 77 -20.06 -41.71 -4.68
C LYS A 77 -18.54 -41.89 -4.48
N PRO A 78 -18.12 -42.79 -3.58
CA PRO A 78 -16.71 -43.16 -3.50
C PRO A 78 -16.17 -43.64 -4.85
N GLY A 79 -15.01 -43.12 -5.26
CA GLY A 79 -14.37 -43.41 -6.55
C GLY A 79 -14.91 -42.58 -7.73
N GLU A 80 -15.86 -41.68 -7.51
CA GLU A 80 -16.31 -40.73 -8.54
C GLU A 80 -15.30 -39.58 -8.69
N GLU A 81 -14.94 -39.23 -9.92
CA GLU A 81 -14.10 -38.07 -10.20
C GLU A 81 -14.91 -36.77 -10.13
N LEU A 82 -14.34 -35.77 -9.45
CA LEU A 82 -14.91 -34.44 -9.31
C LEU A 82 -14.02 -33.40 -9.97
N SER A 83 -14.61 -32.56 -10.81
CA SER A 83 -13.91 -31.45 -11.46
C SER A 83 -14.20 -30.15 -10.71
N PHE A 84 -13.13 -29.44 -10.35
CA PHE A 84 -13.17 -28.12 -9.75
C PHE A 84 -12.54 -27.12 -10.71
N GLU A 85 -13.08 -25.90 -10.76
CA GLU A 85 -12.50 -24.81 -11.54
C GLU A 85 -11.92 -23.76 -10.60
N VAL A 86 -10.70 -23.31 -10.87
CA VAL A 86 -10.04 -22.26 -10.11
C VAL A 86 -10.11 -20.98 -10.95
N LEU A 87 -10.91 -20.02 -10.51
CA LEU A 87 -11.06 -18.73 -11.17
C LEU A 87 -10.20 -17.71 -10.43
N TYR A 88 -9.44 -16.93 -11.17
CA TYR A 88 -8.63 -15.85 -10.64
C TYR A 88 -8.51 -14.72 -11.66
N LYS A 89 -8.40 -13.49 -11.17
CA LYS A 89 -8.20 -12.29 -11.98
C LYS A 89 -7.52 -11.20 -11.16
N ASN A 90 -6.40 -10.72 -11.70
CA ASN A 90 -5.77 -9.48 -11.22
C ASN A 90 -6.65 -8.28 -11.63
N THR A 91 -7.05 -7.48 -10.66
CA THR A 91 -7.81 -6.23 -10.84
C THR A 91 -6.99 -4.98 -10.54
N GLY A 92 -5.73 -5.18 -10.10
CA GLY A 92 -4.77 -4.11 -9.87
C GLY A 92 -4.20 -3.58 -11.18
N LEU A 93 -3.46 -2.47 -11.08
CA LEU A 93 -2.80 -1.85 -12.25
C LEU A 93 -1.37 -2.38 -12.48
N VAL A 94 -0.90 -3.24 -11.58
CA VAL A 94 0.44 -3.82 -11.60
C VAL A 94 0.33 -5.32 -11.86
N ASP A 95 1.16 -5.81 -12.78
CA ASP A 95 1.22 -7.22 -13.15
C ASP A 95 1.67 -8.08 -11.95
N ALA A 96 1.12 -9.30 -11.87
CA ALA A 96 1.49 -10.27 -10.86
C ALA A 96 2.59 -11.19 -11.41
N ASP A 97 3.85 -10.90 -11.10
CA ASP A 97 4.96 -11.77 -11.48
C ASP A 97 5.05 -13.01 -10.59
N ASP A 98 5.46 -14.14 -11.20
CA ASP A 98 5.64 -15.44 -10.52
C ASP A 98 4.41 -15.89 -9.69
N LEU A 99 3.20 -15.61 -10.19
CA LEU A 99 1.95 -15.94 -9.51
C LEU A 99 1.86 -17.44 -9.21
N LYS A 100 1.55 -17.75 -7.95
CA LYS A 100 1.26 -19.11 -7.47
C LYS A 100 -0.12 -19.14 -6.83
N ILE A 101 -0.87 -20.19 -7.13
CA ILE A 101 -2.19 -20.41 -6.55
C ILE A 101 -2.14 -21.68 -5.72
N LEU A 102 -2.42 -21.55 -4.42
CA LEU A 102 -2.55 -22.66 -3.50
C LEU A 102 -4.02 -23.06 -3.40
N VAL A 103 -4.29 -24.32 -3.73
CA VAL A 103 -5.63 -24.92 -3.67
C VAL A 103 -5.62 -26.01 -2.62
N ALA A 104 -6.41 -25.84 -1.57
CA ALA A 104 -6.59 -26.87 -0.54
C ALA A 104 -7.38 -28.05 -1.12
N ILE A 105 -6.95 -29.27 -0.79
CA ILE A 105 -7.65 -30.50 -1.15
C ILE A 105 -8.69 -30.76 -0.05
N PRO A 106 -10.00 -30.83 -0.38
CA PRO A 106 -11.02 -31.15 0.60
C PRO A 106 -10.82 -32.55 1.22
N GLU A 107 -11.27 -32.73 2.46
CA GLU A 107 -11.24 -34.04 3.11
C GLU A 107 -11.97 -35.11 2.26
N ASN A 108 -11.44 -36.34 2.28
CA ASN A 108 -11.96 -37.50 1.55
C ASN A 108 -11.84 -37.42 0.02
N LEU A 109 -11.10 -36.46 -0.51
CA LEU A 109 -10.72 -36.39 -1.91
C LEU A 109 -9.23 -36.67 -2.08
N GLU A 110 -8.89 -37.29 -3.22
CA GLU A 110 -7.52 -37.50 -3.66
C GLU A 110 -7.34 -36.85 -5.03
N VAL A 111 -6.12 -36.38 -5.32
CA VAL A 111 -5.80 -35.73 -6.59
C VAL A 111 -5.66 -36.77 -7.68
N VAL A 112 -6.40 -36.58 -8.76
CA VAL A 112 -6.22 -37.36 -9.99
C VAL A 112 -5.13 -36.70 -10.84
N GLU A 113 -3.86 -37.05 -10.60
CA GLU A 113 -2.71 -36.36 -11.21
C GLU A 113 -2.74 -36.32 -12.75
N THR A 114 -3.36 -37.32 -13.39
CA THR A 114 -3.52 -37.37 -14.86
C THR A 114 -4.34 -36.20 -15.40
N SER A 115 -5.25 -35.63 -14.59
CA SER A 115 -6.02 -34.44 -14.93
C SER A 115 -5.19 -33.16 -14.90
N LEU A 116 -4.03 -33.18 -14.24
CA LEU A 116 -3.17 -32.01 -14.04
C LEU A 116 -1.97 -31.96 -14.98
N LYS A 117 -1.83 -32.93 -15.89
CA LYS A 117 -0.65 -33.12 -16.75
C LYS A 117 -0.24 -31.89 -17.58
N ASP A 118 -1.19 -31.01 -17.88
CA ASP A 118 -0.99 -29.82 -18.71
C ASP A 118 -0.62 -28.57 -17.89
N TYR A 119 -0.57 -28.69 -16.55
CA TYR A 119 -0.27 -27.60 -15.63
C TYR A 119 1.11 -27.77 -14.99
N SER A 120 1.74 -26.65 -14.63
CA SER A 120 2.90 -26.65 -13.73
C SER A 120 2.43 -26.62 -12.29
N TYR A 121 2.65 -27.69 -11.53
CA TYR A 121 2.16 -27.80 -10.16
C TYR A 121 3.10 -28.60 -9.23
N LYS A 122 2.87 -28.44 -7.93
CA LYS A 122 3.44 -29.26 -6.86
C LYS A 122 2.33 -29.67 -5.90
N VAL A 123 2.23 -30.96 -5.59
CA VAL A 123 1.36 -31.45 -4.52
C VAL A 123 2.12 -31.38 -3.20
N GLU A 124 1.51 -30.78 -2.21
CA GLU A 124 1.89 -30.84 -0.80
C GLU A 124 0.73 -31.52 -0.05
N ASN A 125 0.99 -32.16 1.10
CA ASN A 125 0.10 -33.14 1.74
C ASN A 125 -1.42 -32.91 1.55
N ASP A 126 -1.92 -31.70 1.79
CA ASP A 126 -3.34 -31.34 1.68
C ASP A 126 -3.60 -30.17 0.70
N SER A 127 -2.70 -29.90 -0.24
CA SER A 127 -2.82 -28.77 -1.18
C SER A 127 -2.08 -28.98 -2.50
N ILE A 128 -2.60 -28.37 -3.56
CA ILE A 128 -1.91 -28.25 -4.85
C ILE A 128 -1.44 -26.80 -5.01
N ILE A 129 -0.17 -26.61 -5.32
CA ILE A 129 0.40 -25.30 -5.66
C ILE A 129 0.60 -25.23 -7.16
N PHE A 130 -0.21 -24.44 -7.85
CA PHE A 130 -0.07 -24.15 -9.29
C PHE A 130 0.89 -23.00 -9.51
N SER A 131 1.82 -23.14 -10.46
CA SER A 131 2.70 -22.07 -10.92
C SER A 131 2.16 -21.49 -12.22
N ILE A 132 1.61 -20.27 -12.17
CA ILE A 132 0.90 -19.64 -13.28
C ILE A 132 1.84 -18.78 -14.15
N GLY A 133 2.82 -18.12 -13.53
CA GLY A 133 3.73 -17.19 -14.21
C GLY A 133 3.27 -15.74 -14.03
N SER A 134 3.50 -14.89 -15.03
CA SER A 134 3.13 -13.47 -14.98
C SER A 134 1.74 -13.21 -15.56
N LEU A 135 1.00 -12.25 -14.97
CA LEU A 135 -0.37 -11.86 -15.33
C LEU A 135 -0.62 -10.35 -15.29
#